data_AF-A0A8C6S4W9-F1
#
_entry.id   AF-A0A8C6S4W9-F1
#
_cell.length_a   1.000
_cell.length_b   1.000
_cell.length_c   1.000
_cell.angle_alpha   90.00
_cell.angle_beta   90.00
_cell.angle_gamma   90.00
#
_symmetry.space_group_name_H-M   'P 1'
#
loop_
_entity.id
_entity.type
_entity.pdbx_description
1 polymer ?
#
loop_
_entity_poly.entity_id
_entity_poly.type
_entity_poly.pdbx_seq_one_letter_code
_entity_poly.pdbx_strand_id
1 'polypeptide(L)'
;MDCPRTRTGPETCPTLNLTCKEPLRLVGGASHCEGTLEAELRGEWRRVVTSGSWDLEAAAVVCRGLDCGSPVSTVERDGSDKSKVWDVRTYCVKKSSVRDCLYGDRSSVSLLQVLCSDSVRLVGGRSLCSGSLQIQDQSLAQSWAGVCEGALDRRGAEVLCRELGCGAPLLQGALSPLGQTFHCEGNESKLMDCNRTRTGPETCPTLNLTCKEPLRLVGGASRCEGTVEAELRGEWRRVATYDRWDLEAAAAVCRDLDCGSPVSTEKRDGSDESKVWLVITDCVKKSSVRDCLYDYTSNSLLQVICSAPSTSIQEVKPWVQAPSGT
;
A
#
# COMPACT_ATOMS: atom_id res chain seq x y z
N MET A 1 -16.78 -31.27 -2.99
CA MET A 1 -17.24 -32.36 -3.88
C MET A 1 -16.30 -33.54 -3.64
N ASP A 2 -16.82 -34.62 -3.07
CA ASP A 2 -16.08 -35.85 -2.74
C ASP A 2 -15.50 -36.52 -3.99
N CYS A 3 -14.24 -36.99 -3.93
CA CYS A 3 -13.65 -37.85 -4.95
C CYS A 3 -13.90 -39.34 -4.61
N PRO A 4 -14.41 -40.16 -5.55
CA PRO A 4 -14.54 -41.59 -5.34
C PRO A 4 -13.16 -42.27 -5.42
N ARG A 5 -12.87 -43.15 -4.46
CA ARG A 5 -11.67 -44.01 -4.45
C ARG A 5 -11.88 -45.22 -5.38
N THR A 6 -11.12 -45.33 -6.46
CA THR A 6 -10.79 -46.63 -7.07
C THR A 6 -9.37 -46.67 -7.68
N ARG A 7 -8.52 -47.47 -7.02
CA ARG A 7 -7.48 -48.42 -7.49
C ARG A 7 -6.48 -48.08 -8.63
N THR A 8 -5.22 -47.96 -8.21
CA THR A 8 -3.96 -48.63 -8.69
C THR A 8 -3.55 -48.56 -10.17
N GLY A 9 -2.60 -47.67 -10.47
CA GLY A 9 -1.70 -47.66 -11.64
C GLY A 9 -0.76 -46.45 -11.59
N PRO A 10 0.49 -46.49 -12.11
CA PRO A 10 1.43 -45.38 -12.05
C PRO A 10 1.14 -44.41 -13.20
N GLU A 11 0.12 -43.57 -13.03
CA GLU A 11 -0.12 -42.46 -13.95
C GLU A 11 0.47 -41.20 -13.36
N THR A 12 1.37 -40.58 -14.12
CA THR A 12 1.88 -39.24 -13.88
C THR A 12 0.70 -38.29 -13.76
N CYS A 13 0.36 -37.86 -12.55
CA CYS A 13 -0.63 -36.81 -12.35
C CYS A 13 -0.15 -35.54 -13.06
N PRO A 14 -0.93 -34.97 -13.99
CA PRO A 14 -0.73 -33.59 -14.38
C PRO A 14 -0.87 -32.75 -13.11
N THR A 15 0.06 -31.84 -12.87
CA THR A 15 -0.08 -30.81 -11.84
C THR A 15 -1.29 -29.94 -12.17
N LEU A 16 -2.48 -30.34 -11.69
CA LEU A 16 -3.60 -29.43 -11.61
C LEU A 16 -3.17 -28.33 -10.64
N ASN A 17 -2.89 -27.14 -11.15
CA ASN A 17 -2.84 -25.92 -10.35
C ASN A 17 -4.29 -25.64 -9.87
N LEU A 18 -4.75 -26.40 -8.88
CA LEU A 18 -5.95 -26.11 -8.12
C LEU A 18 -5.63 -24.91 -7.24
N THR A 19 -5.76 -23.71 -7.79
CA THR A 19 -5.80 -22.50 -6.98
C THR A 19 -7.13 -22.53 -6.23
N CYS A 20 -7.09 -23.01 -4.99
CA CYS A 20 -8.22 -22.87 -4.08
C CYS A 20 -8.46 -21.37 -3.90
N LYS A 21 -9.48 -20.83 -4.58
CA LYS A 21 -9.92 -19.46 -4.36
C LYS A 21 -10.19 -19.30 -2.87
N GLU A 22 -9.56 -18.32 -2.24
CA GLU A 22 -9.84 -18.05 -0.84
C GLU A 22 -11.35 -17.79 -0.70
N PRO A 23 -12.03 -18.39 0.29
CA PRO A 23 -13.46 -18.20 0.47
C PRO A 23 -13.71 -16.84 1.15
N LEU A 24 -13.30 -15.78 0.47
CA LEU A 24 -13.44 -14.39 0.84
C LEU A 24 -14.30 -13.70 -0.19
N ARG A 25 -14.99 -12.64 0.25
CA ARG A 25 -15.68 -11.71 -0.64
C ARG A 25 -15.78 -10.33 0.01
N LEU A 26 -15.93 -9.32 -0.83
CA LEU A 26 -16.30 -7.98 -0.43
C LEU A 26 -17.76 -7.74 -0.83
N VAL A 27 -18.59 -7.29 0.12
CA VAL A 27 -20.04 -7.13 -0.08
C VAL A 27 -20.46 -5.68 0.15
N GLY A 28 -21.35 -5.19 -0.72
CA GLY A 28 -21.97 -3.87 -0.57
C GLY A 28 -21.11 -2.69 -1.07
N GLY A 29 -20.03 -2.96 -1.83
CA GLY A 29 -19.30 -1.94 -2.57
C GLY A 29 -19.74 -1.82 -4.04
N ALA A 30 -19.09 -0.94 -4.81
CA ALA A 30 -19.42 -0.71 -6.21
C ALA A 30 -18.94 -1.83 -7.15
N SER A 31 -18.02 -2.68 -6.67
CA SER A 31 -17.48 -3.82 -7.41
C SER A 31 -17.20 -4.99 -6.48
N HIS A 32 -16.83 -6.15 -7.03
CA HIS A 32 -16.39 -7.30 -6.23
C HIS A 32 -15.05 -7.09 -5.50
N CYS A 33 -14.33 -6.02 -5.85
CA CYS A 33 -13.07 -5.58 -5.25
C CYS A 33 -13.26 -4.45 -4.22
N GLU A 34 -14.50 -4.19 -3.82
CA GLU A 34 -14.85 -3.16 -2.84
C GLU A 34 -15.98 -3.65 -1.92
N GLY A 35 -15.87 -3.35 -0.62
CA GLY A 35 -16.99 -3.51 0.31
C GLY A 35 -16.57 -4.08 1.66
N THR A 36 -17.55 -4.60 2.38
CA THR A 36 -17.37 -5.22 3.69
C THR A 36 -16.77 -6.62 3.54
N LEU A 37 -15.69 -6.89 4.27
CA LEU A 37 -15.02 -8.17 4.26
C LEU A 37 -15.88 -9.26 4.92
N GLU A 38 -16.19 -10.29 4.15
CA GLU A 38 -16.82 -11.51 4.64
C GLU A 38 -15.96 -12.73 4.28
N ALA A 39 -16.00 -13.73 5.15
CA ALA A 39 -15.32 -15.00 4.95
C ALA A 39 -16.27 -16.17 5.22
N GLU A 40 -16.07 -17.25 4.47
CA GLU A 40 -16.78 -18.50 4.71
C GLU A 40 -15.95 -19.43 5.61
N LEU A 41 -16.57 -19.90 6.68
CA LEU A 41 -16.01 -20.96 7.50
C LEU A 41 -17.10 -22.00 7.78
N ARG A 42 -16.85 -23.26 7.39
CA ARG A 42 -17.77 -24.39 7.57
C ARG A 42 -19.16 -24.17 6.96
N GLY A 43 -19.23 -23.57 5.77
CA GLY A 43 -20.49 -23.34 5.05
C GLY A 43 -21.24 -22.06 5.46
N GLU A 44 -20.68 -21.28 6.38
CA GLU A 44 -21.33 -20.05 6.88
C GLU A 44 -20.51 -18.82 6.52
N TRP A 45 -21.13 -17.89 5.80
CA TRP A 45 -20.59 -16.57 5.52
C TRP A 45 -20.89 -15.63 6.68
N ARG A 46 -19.85 -15.01 7.24
CA ARG A 46 -19.99 -13.95 8.23
C ARG A 46 -19.04 -12.81 7.93
N ARG A 47 -19.38 -11.65 8.47
CA ARG A 47 -18.49 -10.48 8.46
C ARG A 47 -17.23 -10.78 9.25
N VAL A 48 -16.11 -10.30 8.75
CA VAL A 48 -14.82 -10.36 9.43
C VAL A 48 -14.61 -9.05 10.16
N VAL A 49 -14.23 -9.15 11.43
CA VAL A 49 -13.79 -8.02 12.25
C VAL A 49 -12.43 -8.35 12.83
N THR A 50 -11.70 -7.33 13.28
CA THR A 50 -10.50 -7.54 14.08
C THR A 50 -10.72 -7.04 15.50
N SER A 51 -10.09 -7.71 16.45
CA SER A 51 -9.96 -7.23 17.84
C SER A 51 -8.75 -6.31 18.04
N GLY A 52 -7.95 -6.10 16.98
CA GLY A 52 -6.77 -5.25 17.00
C GLY A 52 -6.80 -4.20 15.89
N SER A 53 -5.62 -3.73 15.48
CA SER A 53 -5.46 -2.76 14.41
C SER A 53 -5.55 -3.40 13.04
N TRP A 54 -6.23 -2.78 12.07
CA TRP A 54 -6.25 -3.23 10.67
C TRP A 54 -5.66 -2.17 9.74
N ASP A 55 -4.59 -2.54 9.05
CA ASP A 55 -3.83 -1.64 8.18
C ASP A 55 -3.81 -2.12 6.72
N LEU A 56 -3.14 -1.34 5.85
CA LEU A 56 -3.13 -1.63 4.41
C LEU A 56 -2.34 -2.89 4.07
N GLU A 57 -1.34 -3.27 4.86
CA GLU A 57 -0.62 -4.54 4.65
C GLU A 57 -1.55 -5.75 4.85
N ALA A 58 -2.43 -5.71 5.86
CA ALA A 58 -3.43 -6.76 6.04
C ALA A 58 -4.49 -6.74 4.91
N ALA A 59 -4.91 -5.54 4.48
CA ALA A 59 -5.78 -5.39 3.31
C ALA A 59 -5.12 -5.94 2.02
N ALA A 60 -3.80 -5.83 1.88
CA ALA A 60 -3.07 -6.39 0.74
C ALA A 60 -3.23 -7.91 0.61
N VAL A 61 -3.33 -8.63 1.73
CA VAL A 61 -3.59 -10.08 1.75
C VAL A 61 -4.97 -10.37 1.19
N VAL A 62 -6.00 -9.60 1.59
CA VAL A 62 -7.37 -9.71 1.08
C VAL A 62 -7.42 -9.41 -0.42
N CYS A 63 -6.87 -8.28 -0.86
CA CYS A 63 -6.88 -7.89 -2.27
C CYS A 63 -6.15 -8.91 -3.16
N ARG A 64 -5.05 -9.50 -2.66
CA ARG A 64 -4.36 -10.57 -3.36
C ARG A 64 -5.16 -11.87 -3.41
N GLY A 65 -5.80 -12.27 -2.30
CA GLY A 65 -6.63 -13.48 -2.24
C GLY A 65 -7.87 -13.42 -3.14
N LEU A 66 -8.37 -12.21 -3.38
CA LEU A 66 -9.50 -11.93 -4.29
C LEU A 66 -9.08 -11.68 -5.74
N ASP A 67 -7.78 -11.58 -6.03
CA ASP A 67 -7.23 -11.17 -7.32
C ASP A 67 -7.65 -9.76 -7.76
N CYS A 68 -7.74 -8.83 -6.81
CA CYS A 68 -8.26 -7.48 -6.95
C CYS A 68 -7.17 -6.39 -6.96
N GLY A 69 -5.93 -6.74 -7.31
CA GLY A 69 -4.81 -5.79 -7.36
C GLY A 69 -4.29 -5.35 -6.00
N SER A 70 -3.95 -4.07 -5.88
CA SER A 70 -3.38 -3.44 -4.68
C SER A 70 -4.46 -2.89 -3.74
N PRO A 71 -4.22 -2.86 -2.41
CA PRO A 71 -5.11 -2.19 -1.48
C PRO A 71 -5.02 -0.66 -1.66
N VAL A 72 -6.16 0.00 -1.77
CA VAL A 72 -6.26 1.47 -1.91
C VAL A 72 -6.60 2.10 -0.56
N SER A 73 -7.62 1.55 0.11
CA SER A 73 -8.02 2.01 1.43
C SER A 73 -8.69 0.89 2.23
N THR A 74 -8.68 1.03 3.55
CA THR A 74 -9.47 0.20 4.47
C THR A 74 -10.12 1.11 5.49
N VAL A 75 -11.35 0.80 5.92
CA VAL A 75 -12.11 1.59 6.91
C VAL A 75 -12.80 0.65 7.87
N GLU A 76 -12.71 0.93 9.17
CA GLU A 76 -13.59 0.32 10.16
C GLU A 76 -14.73 1.29 10.46
N ARG A 77 -15.97 0.80 10.40
CA ARG A 77 -17.18 1.57 10.71
C ARG A 77 -18.12 0.73 11.54
N ASP A 78 -18.95 1.37 12.36
CA ASP A 78 -20.05 0.65 12.98
C ASP A 78 -21.27 0.62 12.07
N GLY A 79 -21.78 -0.59 11.85
CA GLY A 79 -23.07 -0.81 11.21
C GLY A 79 -24.22 -0.70 12.21
N SER A 80 -25.44 -0.85 11.71
CA SER A 80 -26.65 -0.83 12.53
C SER A 80 -27.05 -2.22 13.05
N ASP A 81 -26.59 -3.28 12.39
CA ASP A 81 -27.00 -4.66 12.67
C ASP A 81 -25.94 -5.42 13.46
N LYS A 82 -26.30 -5.89 14.66
CA LYS A 82 -25.43 -6.70 15.50
C LYS A 82 -25.63 -8.17 15.15
N SER A 83 -24.63 -8.79 14.53
CA SER A 83 -24.67 -10.20 14.16
C SER A 83 -23.40 -10.93 14.55
N LYS A 84 -23.40 -12.26 14.41
CA LYS A 84 -22.21 -13.09 14.62
C LYS A 84 -21.17 -12.79 13.56
N VAL A 85 -19.92 -12.63 13.99
CA VAL A 85 -18.79 -12.26 13.13
C VAL A 85 -17.61 -13.20 13.37
N TRP A 86 -16.72 -13.28 12.38
CA TRP A 86 -15.41 -13.90 12.53
C TRP A 86 -14.41 -12.86 13.06
N ASP A 87 -13.64 -13.22 14.08
CA ASP A 87 -12.54 -12.38 14.57
C ASP A 87 -11.23 -12.85 13.93
N VAL A 88 -10.38 -11.90 13.54
CA VAL A 88 -9.03 -12.17 13.03
C VAL A 88 -7.99 -11.33 13.75
N ARG A 89 -6.80 -11.91 13.91
CA ARG A 89 -5.61 -11.18 14.33
C ARG A 89 -4.84 -10.71 13.10
N THR A 90 -4.65 -9.41 12.99
CA THR A 90 -3.98 -8.77 11.85
C THR A 90 -2.57 -9.30 11.63
N TYR A 91 -1.79 -9.50 12.69
CA TYR A 91 -0.44 -10.07 12.58
C TYR A 91 -0.43 -11.51 12.03
N CYS A 92 -1.51 -12.27 12.22
CA CYS A 92 -1.66 -13.62 11.66
C CYS A 92 -1.96 -13.51 10.16
N VAL A 93 -2.91 -12.64 9.78
CA VAL A 93 -3.29 -12.41 8.38
C VAL A 93 -2.07 -12.01 7.56
N LYS A 94 -1.22 -11.10 8.05
CA LYS A 94 0.02 -10.69 7.37
C LYS A 94 1.02 -11.82 7.13
N LYS A 95 0.94 -12.93 7.89
CA LYS A 95 1.84 -14.08 7.80
C LYS A 95 1.23 -15.29 7.09
N SER A 96 -0.08 -15.28 6.83
CA SER A 96 -0.82 -16.43 6.30
C SER A 96 -1.97 -15.96 5.38
N SER A 97 -3.06 -16.72 5.33
CA SER A 97 -4.34 -16.31 4.75
C SER A 97 -5.29 -15.75 5.81
N VAL A 98 -6.32 -15.01 5.38
CA VAL A 98 -7.41 -14.59 6.28
C VAL A 98 -8.09 -15.81 6.91
N ARG A 99 -8.33 -16.84 6.10
CA ARG A 99 -9.05 -18.06 6.50
C ARG A 99 -8.40 -18.78 7.67
N ASP A 100 -7.08 -18.95 7.64
CA ASP A 100 -6.34 -19.67 8.68
C ASP A 100 -6.31 -18.91 10.02
N CYS A 101 -6.60 -17.61 9.97
CA CYS A 101 -6.58 -16.71 11.12
C CYS A 101 -7.98 -16.44 11.69
N LEU A 102 -9.04 -17.03 11.13
CA LEU A 102 -10.41 -16.88 11.61
C LEU A 102 -10.61 -17.66 12.91
N TYR A 103 -11.18 -17.01 13.91
CA TYR A 103 -11.66 -17.66 15.12
C TYR A 103 -12.86 -16.94 15.73
N GLY A 104 -13.46 -17.59 16.71
CA GLY A 104 -14.47 -17.00 17.58
C GLY A 104 -15.89 -17.00 17.03
N ASP A 105 -16.81 -16.68 17.94
CA ASP A 105 -18.26 -16.54 17.70
C ASP A 105 -18.75 -15.33 18.52
N ARG A 106 -18.14 -14.16 18.29
CA ARG A 106 -18.55 -12.91 18.93
C ARG A 106 -19.63 -12.23 18.09
N SER A 107 -20.45 -11.40 18.72
CA SER A 107 -21.36 -10.52 18.00
C SER A 107 -20.79 -9.11 17.92
N SER A 108 -20.79 -8.51 16.73
CA SER A 108 -20.29 -7.15 16.52
C SER A 108 -21.20 -6.39 15.56
N VAL A 109 -21.24 -5.07 15.73
CA VAL A 109 -21.84 -4.13 14.75
C VAL A 109 -20.82 -3.66 13.73
N SER A 110 -19.52 -3.80 14.03
CA SER A 110 -18.43 -3.29 13.21
C SER A 110 -18.36 -3.94 11.84
N LEU A 111 -18.03 -3.13 10.84
CA LEU A 111 -17.87 -3.43 9.44
C LEU A 111 -16.44 -3.07 9.04
N LEU A 112 -15.67 -4.08 8.63
CA LEU A 112 -14.35 -3.87 8.07
C LEU A 112 -14.47 -3.74 6.55
N GLN A 113 -14.36 -2.51 6.05
CA GLN A 113 -14.43 -2.20 4.63
C GLN A 113 -13.03 -2.21 4.01
N VAL A 114 -12.91 -2.84 2.84
CA VAL A 114 -11.68 -2.88 2.05
C VAL A 114 -12.01 -2.40 0.64
N LEU A 115 -11.15 -1.54 0.10
CA LEU A 115 -11.16 -1.10 -1.29
C LEU A 115 -9.83 -1.48 -1.92
N CYS A 116 -9.89 -2.26 -3.00
CA CYS A 116 -8.75 -2.61 -3.82
C CYS A 116 -8.81 -1.85 -5.16
N SER A 117 -7.71 -1.84 -5.90
CA SER A 117 -7.58 -1.14 -7.19
C SER A 117 -8.22 -1.87 -8.37
N ASP A 118 -8.66 -3.12 -8.20
CA ASP A 118 -9.31 -3.96 -9.21
C ASP A 118 -8.34 -4.42 -10.31
N SER A 119 -7.73 -3.50 -11.06
CA SER A 119 -7.01 -3.84 -12.30
C SER A 119 -5.51 -3.50 -12.32
N VAL A 120 -4.97 -2.86 -11.28
CA VAL A 120 -3.56 -2.44 -11.24
C VAL A 120 -2.87 -2.87 -9.95
N ARG A 121 -1.58 -3.21 -10.00
CA ARG A 121 -0.79 -3.45 -8.78
C ARG A 121 0.69 -3.13 -8.97
N LEU A 122 1.35 -2.75 -7.88
CA LEU A 122 2.79 -2.62 -7.79
C LEU A 122 3.35 -3.82 -7.01
N VAL A 123 4.36 -4.50 -7.57
CA VAL A 123 4.95 -5.71 -6.98
C VAL A 123 6.46 -5.56 -6.78
N GLY A 124 6.99 -6.20 -5.74
CA GLY A 124 8.43 -6.26 -5.49
C GLY A 124 9.07 -4.95 -4.99
N GLY A 125 8.27 -3.92 -4.70
CA GLY A 125 8.76 -2.71 -4.03
C GLY A 125 8.84 -2.84 -2.51
N ARG A 126 9.26 -1.74 -1.87
CA ARG A 126 9.44 -1.66 -0.40
C ARG A 126 8.20 -1.13 0.34
N SER A 127 7.22 -0.64 -0.41
CA SER A 127 5.93 -0.14 0.08
C SER A 127 4.83 -0.47 -0.92
N LEU A 128 3.57 -0.27 -0.53
CA LEU A 128 2.43 -0.41 -1.45
C LEU A 128 2.42 0.65 -2.56
N CYS A 129 3.23 1.71 -2.43
CA CYS A 129 3.41 2.78 -3.41
C CYS A 129 4.68 2.65 -4.28
N SER A 130 5.38 1.52 -4.24
CA SER A 130 6.57 1.29 -5.06
C SER A 130 6.61 -0.11 -5.64
N GLY A 131 7.22 -0.26 -6.82
CA GLY A 131 7.51 -1.56 -7.42
C GLY A 131 7.26 -1.62 -8.92
N SER A 132 7.29 -2.82 -9.46
CA SER A 132 7.01 -3.09 -10.87
C SER A 132 5.50 -3.06 -11.12
N LEU A 133 5.07 -2.30 -12.14
CA LEU A 133 3.67 -2.19 -12.50
C LEU A 133 3.17 -3.43 -13.23
N GLN A 134 2.07 -3.99 -12.73
CA GLN A 134 1.30 -5.02 -13.40
C GLN A 134 -0.16 -4.58 -13.54
N ILE A 135 -0.75 -4.93 -14.68
CA ILE A 135 -2.16 -4.67 -14.97
C ILE A 135 -2.88 -5.99 -15.25
N GLN A 136 -4.16 -6.03 -14.94
CA GLN A 136 -5.05 -7.11 -15.32
C GLN A 136 -6.03 -6.59 -16.36
N ASP A 137 -6.02 -7.22 -17.54
CA ASP A 137 -7.01 -6.96 -18.58
C ASP A 137 -8.06 -8.07 -18.52
N GLN A 138 -9.33 -7.71 -18.32
CA GLN A 138 -10.44 -8.67 -18.25
C GLN A 138 -10.60 -9.49 -19.55
N SER A 139 -10.02 -9.04 -20.66
CA SER A 139 -10.05 -9.73 -21.95
C SER A 139 -8.95 -10.77 -22.16
N LEU A 140 -7.90 -10.76 -21.33
CA LEU A 140 -6.79 -11.73 -21.37
C LEU A 140 -6.94 -12.68 -20.19
N ALA A 141 -6.81 -13.98 -20.43
CA ALA A 141 -7.06 -15.06 -19.47
C ALA A 141 -6.52 -14.75 -18.06
N GLN A 142 -7.39 -14.20 -17.20
CA GLN A 142 -7.23 -13.83 -15.78
C GLN A 142 -5.78 -13.78 -15.28
N SER A 143 -4.90 -13.02 -15.96
CA SER A 143 -3.47 -13.00 -15.67
C SER A 143 -2.93 -11.58 -15.64
N TRP A 144 -2.01 -11.36 -14.72
CA TRP A 144 -1.36 -10.07 -14.51
C TRP A 144 -0.21 -9.91 -15.49
N ALA A 145 -0.30 -8.90 -16.35
CA ALA A 145 0.73 -8.57 -17.32
C ALA A 145 1.61 -7.43 -16.80
N GLY A 146 2.94 -7.56 -16.96
CA GLY A 146 3.87 -6.46 -16.71
C GLY A 146 3.70 -5.36 -17.76
N VAL A 147 3.82 -4.11 -17.33
CA VAL A 147 3.78 -2.94 -18.23
C VAL A 147 5.21 -2.54 -18.58
N CYS A 148 5.48 -2.22 -19.85
CA CYS A 148 6.82 -1.85 -20.32
C CYS A 148 7.31 -0.52 -19.75
N GLU A 149 8.63 -0.38 -19.55
CA GLU A 149 9.26 0.92 -19.37
C GLU A 149 8.94 1.87 -20.54
N GLY A 150 8.68 3.13 -20.23
CA GLY A 150 8.25 4.14 -21.19
C GLY A 150 6.78 4.07 -21.60
N ALA A 151 6.00 3.13 -21.05
CA ALA A 151 4.56 3.00 -21.33
C ALA A 151 3.68 4.07 -20.68
N LEU A 152 4.13 4.62 -19.55
CA LEU A 152 3.44 5.68 -18.82
C LEU A 152 4.19 6.99 -19.01
N ASP A 153 3.46 7.99 -19.48
CA ASP A 153 3.89 9.38 -19.35
C ASP A 153 3.64 9.89 -17.92
N ARG A 154 3.99 11.15 -17.67
CA ARG A 154 3.79 11.77 -16.35
C ARG A 154 2.31 11.75 -15.92
N ARG A 155 1.38 11.97 -16.85
CA ARG A 155 -0.06 12.03 -16.55
C ARG A 155 -0.59 10.65 -16.19
N GLY A 156 -0.19 9.61 -16.93
CA GLY A 156 -0.52 8.22 -16.59
C GLY A 156 0.06 7.79 -15.25
N ALA A 157 1.28 8.22 -14.91
CA ALA A 157 1.84 7.99 -13.59
C ALA A 157 1.07 8.74 -12.47
N GLU A 158 0.60 9.96 -12.73
CA GLU A 158 -0.25 10.72 -11.80
C GLU A 158 -1.60 10.02 -11.57
N VAL A 159 -2.25 9.51 -12.63
CA VAL A 159 -3.49 8.72 -12.54
C VAL A 159 -3.26 7.46 -11.72
N LEU A 160 -2.22 6.68 -12.02
CA LEU A 160 -1.93 5.43 -11.32
C LEU A 160 -1.63 5.65 -9.83
N CYS A 161 -0.78 6.63 -9.49
CA CYS A 161 -0.47 6.90 -8.09
C CYS A 161 -1.73 7.36 -7.33
N ARG A 162 -2.57 8.19 -7.95
CA ARG A 162 -3.86 8.62 -7.35
C ARG A 162 -4.83 7.44 -7.17
N GLU A 163 -4.95 6.56 -8.17
CA GLU A 163 -5.77 5.34 -8.11
C GLU A 163 -5.36 4.45 -6.93
N LEU A 164 -4.06 4.31 -6.68
CA LEU A 164 -3.50 3.57 -5.55
C LEU A 164 -3.59 4.33 -4.20
N GLY A 165 -4.17 5.53 -4.19
CA GLY A 165 -4.22 6.41 -3.00
C GLY A 165 -2.85 6.90 -2.54
N CYS A 166 -1.83 6.79 -3.39
CA CYS A 166 -0.50 7.34 -3.16
C CYS A 166 -0.48 8.85 -3.50
N GLY A 167 0.63 9.52 -3.18
CA GLY A 167 0.88 10.90 -3.58
C GLY A 167 1.33 11.03 -5.04
N ALA A 168 2.06 12.09 -5.37
CA ALA A 168 2.54 12.33 -6.73
C ALA A 168 3.62 11.31 -7.18
N PRO A 169 3.75 10.99 -8.48
CA PRO A 169 4.78 10.08 -8.97
C PRO A 169 6.19 10.68 -8.82
N LEU A 170 7.16 9.83 -8.44
CA LEU A 170 8.58 10.14 -8.45
C LEU A 170 9.19 9.52 -9.72
N LEU A 171 9.18 10.27 -10.81
CA LEU A 171 9.72 9.80 -12.08
C LEU A 171 11.25 9.93 -12.09
N GLN A 172 11.95 8.80 -12.19
CA GLN A 172 13.38 8.76 -12.50
C GLN A 172 13.57 8.34 -13.96
N GLY A 173 14.06 9.28 -14.79
CA GLY A 173 14.51 8.99 -16.15
C GLY A 173 13.40 8.70 -17.15
N ALA A 174 13.17 9.62 -18.09
CA ALA A 174 12.41 9.34 -19.30
C ALA A 174 13.34 8.62 -20.29
N LEU A 175 13.10 7.34 -20.55
CA LEU A 175 13.64 6.67 -21.73
C LEU A 175 12.48 6.35 -22.67
N SER A 176 12.76 6.53 -23.97
CA SER A 176 11.82 6.52 -25.08
C SER A 176 10.80 5.37 -25.03
N PRO A 177 9.55 5.60 -25.48
CA PRO A 177 8.48 4.62 -25.39
C PRO A 177 8.85 3.34 -26.17
N LEU A 178 8.94 2.22 -25.46
CA LEU A 178 9.04 0.89 -26.05
C LEU A 178 7.73 0.15 -25.78
N GLY A 179 6.81 0.17 -26.74
CA GLY A 179 5.66 -0.74 -26.72
C GLY A 179 4.31 -0.12 -26.38
N GLN A 180 3.61 -0.74 -25.43
CA GLN A 180 2.28 -0.30 -24.97
C GLN A 180 2.37 1.11 -24.41
N THR A 181 1.53 2.04 -24.85
CA THR A 181 1.52 3.41 -24.33
C THR A 181 0.13 3.78 -23.83
N PHE A 182 0.08 4.32 -22.61
CA PHE A 182 -1.12 4.91 -22.05
C PHE A 182 -1.16 6.40 -22.39
N HIS A 183 -2.28 6.84 -22.94
CA HIS A 183 -2.54 8.24 -23.28
C HIS A 183 -3.61 8.77 -22.32
N CYS A 184 -3.17 9.19 -21.15
CA CYS A 184 -4.05 9.75 -20.12
C CYS A 184 -4.13 11.29 -20.24
N GLU A 185 -5.31 11.85 -20.02
CA GLU A 185 -5.52 13.29 -19.87
C GLU A 185 -5.07 13.80 -18.50
N GLY A 186 -5.10 12.93 -17.48
CA GLY A 186 -4.74 13.20 -16.08
C GLY A 186 -5.94 13.33 -15.13
N ASN A 187 -7.16 13.31 -15.65
CA ASN A 187 -8.41 13.44 -14.89
C ASN A 187 -9.08 12.08 -14.61
N GLU A 188 -8.55 11.00 -15.19
CA GLU A 188 -9.10 9.66 -15.09
C GLU A 188 -9.00 9.12 -13.66
N SER A 189 -10.04 8.43 -13.21
CA SER A 189 -10.04 7.80 -11.89
C SER A 189 -9.20 6.53 -11.84
N LYS A 190 -9.13 5.79 -12.96
CA LYS A 190 -8.37 4.55 -13.09
C LYS A 190 -7.50 4.59 -14.32
N LEU A 191 -6.34 3.94 -14.26
CA LEU A 191 -5.42 3.84 -15.39
C LEU A 191 -6.03 3.08 -16.57
N MET A 192 -6.93 2.15 -16.30
CA MET A 192 -7.66 1.39 -17.32
C MET A 192 -8.68 2.24 -18.09
N ASP A 193 -9.06 3.42 -17.59
CA ASP A 193 -9.96 4.35 -18.28
C ASP A 193 -9.22 5.16 -19.35
N CYS A 194 -7.88 5.20 -19.32
CA CYS A 194 -7.07 5.89 -20.31
C CYS A 194 -7.06 5.14 -21.65
N ASN A 195 -6.95 5.91 -22.74
CA ASN A 195 -6.74 5.32 -24.06
C ASN A 195 -5.37 4.62 -24.12
N ARG A 196 -5.31 3.46 -24.78
CA ARG A 196 -4.14 2.57 -24.80
C ARG A 196 -3.83 2.12 -26.21
N THR A 197 -2.58 2.29 -26.62
CA THR A 197 -2.05 1.71 -27.85
C THR A 197 -1.21 0.49 -27.50
N ARG A 198 -1.48 -0.65 -28.16
CA ARG A 198 -0.71 -1.89 -27.98
C ARG A 198 0.13 -2.15 -29.21
N THR A 199 1.23 -1.41 -29.31
CA THR A 199 2.19 -1.48 -30.43
C THR A 199 3.57 -1.77 -29.87
N GLY A 200 3.98 -3.03 -29.81
CA GLY A 200 5.29 -3.39 -29.25
C GLY A 200 5.61 -4.88 -29.27
N PRO A 201 6.88 -5.25 -29.04
CA PRO A 201 7.26 -6.63 -28.78
C PRO A 201 6.57 -7.16 -27.52
N GLU A 202 6.25 -8.46 -27.49
CA GLU A 202 5.62 -9.10 -26.32
C GLU A 202 6.51 -9.09 -25.07
N THR A 203 7.81 -8.78 -25.22
CA THR A 203 8.81 -8.77 -24.14
C THR A 203 9.54 -7.43 -24.10
N CYS A 204 9.53 -6.82 -22.91
CA CYS A 204 10.15 -5.53 -22.60
C CYS A 204 10.56 -5.50 -21.12
N PRO A 205 11.48 -4.62 -20.71
CA PRO A 205 11.73 -4.36 -19.30
C PRO A 205 10.46 -3.83 -18.62
N THR A 206 10.13 -4.34 -17.43
CA THR A 206 8.94 -3.91 -16.68
C THR A 206 9.17 -2.53 -16.04
N LEU A 207 8.20 -1.64 -16.18
CA LEU A 207 8.16 -0.33 -15.57
C LEU A 207 8.17 -0.44 -14.05
N ASN A 208 9.22 0.10 -13.44
CA ASN A 208 9.28 0.34 -12.00
C ASN A 208 8.83 1.77 -11.70
N LEU A 209 7.81 1.90 -10.85
CA LEU A 209 7.26 3.18 -10.43
C LEU A 209 7.38 3.32 -8.91
N THR A 210 7.76 4.51 -8.47
CA THR A 210 7.67 4.90 -7.07
C THR A 210 6.77 6.13 -6.99
N CYS A 211 5.70 6.05 -6.19
CA CYS A 211 4.87 7.18 -5.84
C CYS A 211 5.37 7.77 -4.52
N LYS A 212 5.22 9.09 -4.35
CA LYS A 212 5.50 9.74 -3.09
C LYS A 212 4.48 9.27 -2.04
N GLU A 213 4.95 8.98 -0.85
CA GLU A 213 4.05 8.70 0.27
C GLU A 213 3.29 9.99 0.67
N PRO A 214 1.99 9.91 0.99
CA PRO A 214 1.18 11.04 1.44
C PRO A 214 1.52 11.40 2.90
N LEU A 215 2.78 11.77 3.14
CA LEU A 215 3.39 12.04 4.43
C LEU A 215 4.02 13.43 4.42
N ARG A 216 4.02 14.13 5.57
CA ARG A 216 4.71 15.42 5.75
C ARG A 216 5.14 15.66 7.19
N LEU A 217 6.08 16.58 7.36
CA LEU A 217 6.46 17.15 8.67
C LEU A 217 5.98 18.60 8.75
N VAL A 218 5.28 18.95 9.82
CA VAL A 218 4.66 20.28 10.01
C VAL A 218 5.22 20.97 11.25
N GLY A 219 5.40 22.28 11.18
CA GLY A 219 5.78 23.11 12.33
C GLY A 219 7.27 23.07 12.72
N GLY A 220 8.13 22.46 11.90
CA GLY A 220 9.59 22.56 12.05
C GLY A 220 10.23 23.58 11.11
N ALA A 221 11.55 23.73 11.21
CA ALA A 221 12.30 24.72 10.43
C ALA A 221 12.43 24.39 8.92
N SER A 222 12.13 23.16 8.50
CA SER A 222 12.22 22.72 7.10
C SER A 222 11.19 21.63 6.79
N ARG A 223 11.08 21.22 5.51
CA ARG A 223 10.26 20.06 5.09
C ARG A 223 10.69 18.72 5.71
N CYS A 224 11.89 18.68 6.30
CA CYS A 224 12.50 17.50 6.90
C CYS A 224 12.51 17.57 8.43
N GLU A 225 11.69 18.45 9.02
CA GLU A 225 11.61 18.67 10.46
C GLU A 225 10.16 18.99 10.88
N GLY A 226 9.68 18.38 11.95
CA GLY A 226 8.42 18.76 12.57
C GLY A 226 7.57 17.59 13.06
N THR A 227 6.28 17.85 13.25
CA THR A 227 5.27 16.86 13.62
C THR A 227 4.87 16.01 12.43
N VAL A 228 4.86 14.69 12.60
CA VAL A 228 4.48 13.73 11.56
C VAL A 228 2.98 13.81 11.31
N GLU A 229 2.60 14.11 10.07
CA GLU A 229 1.23 14.03 9.57
C GLU A 229 1.18 13.17 8.31
N ALA A 230 0.10 12.41 8.16
CA ALA A 230 -0.17 11.62 6.98
C ALA A 230 -1.57 11.92 6.45
N GLU A 231 -1.74 11.76 5.15
CA GLU A 231 -3.04 11.83 4.49
C GLU A 231 -3.51 10.43 4.10
N LEU A 232 -4.70 10.08 4.61
CA LEU A 232 -5.44 8.92 4.15
C LEU A 232 -6.86 9.37 3.84
N ARG A 233 -7.37 8.95 2.68
CA ARG A 233 -8.75 9.22 2.24
C ARG A 233 -9.08 10.73 2.19
N GLY A 234 -8.10 11.54 1.78
CA GLY A 234 -8.25 13.00 1.63
C GLY A 234 -8.17 13.79 2.94
N GLU A 235 -7.82 13.15 4.06
CA GLU A 235 -7.75 13.79 5.37
C GLU A 235 -6.35 13.72 5.96
N TRP A 236 -5.74 14.88 6.17
CA TRP A 236 -4.49 15.03 6.91
C TRP A 236 -4.76 14.92 8.41
N ARG A 237 -4.09 13.98 9.09
CA ARG A 237 -4.11 13.87 10.56
C ARG A 237 -2.70 13.66 11.08
N ARG A 238 -2.50 14.01 12.35
CA ARG A 238 -1.29 13.70 13.10
C ARG A 238 -1.11 12.18 13.21
N VAL A 239 0.15 11.74 13.18
CA VAL A 239 0.50 10.34 13.45
C VAL A 239 0.86 10.20 14.93
N ALA A 240 0.32 9.15 15.55
CA ALA A 240 0.52 8.81 16.95
C ALA A 240 0.92 7.34 17.10
N THR A 241 1.51 6.95 18.22
CA THR A 241 1.72 5.53 18.58
C THR A 241 1.53 5.30 20.07
N TYR A 242 1.00 4.14 20.47
CA TYR A 242 1.02 3.70 21.87
C TYR A 242 2.34 2.99 22.23
N ASP A 243 3.05 2.49 21.23
CA ASP A 243 4.32 1.80 21.40
C ASP A 243 5.46 2.77 21.74
N ARG A 244 6.63 2.20 22.04
CA ARG A 244 7.86 3.00 22.05
C ARG A 244 8.15 3.48 20.63
N TRP A 245 8.52 4.76 20.53
CA TRP A 245 8.95 5.37 19.28
C TRP A 245 10.46 5.59 19.35
N ASP A 246 11.20 5.06 18.38
CA ASP A 246 12.66 5.10 18.34
C ASP A 246 13.19 5.65 17.01
N LEU A 247 14.51 5.86 16.93
CA LEU A 247 15.16 6.39 15.72
C LEU A 247 15.00 5.44 14.52
N GLU A 248 14.89 4.14 14.74
CA GLU A 248 14.69 3.16 13.66
C GLU A 248 13.31 3.33 13.03
N ALA A 249 12.26 3.55 13.83
CA ALA A 249 10.94 3.89 13.32
C ALA A 249 10.91 5.28 12.66
N ALA A 250 11.60 6.27 13.22
CA ALA A 250 11.74 7.59 12.62
C ALA A 250 12.50 7.56 11.28
N ALA A 251 13.38 6.57 11.06
CA ALA A 251 14.05 6.37 9.78
C ALA A 251 13.07 6.10 8.64
N ALA A 252 11.93 5.46 8.93
CA ALA A 252 10.87 5.26 7.93
C ALA A 252 10.27 6.58 7.47
N VAL A 253 9.98 7.50 8.40
CA VAL A 253 9.50 8.85 8.11
C VAL A 253 10.49 9.62 7.23
N CYS A 254 11.77 9.65 7.63
CA CYS A 254 12.80 10.39 6.88
C CYS A 254 13.02 9.81 5.48
N ARG A 255 12.95 8.50 5.33
CA ARG A 255 13.04 7.81 4.05
C ARG A 255 11.85 8.13 3.15
N ASP A 256 10.63 8.02 3.66
CA ASP A 256 9.39 8.24 2.90
C ASP A 256 9.26 9.70 2.39
N LEU A 257 9.93 10.63 3.07
CA LEU A 257 10.01 12.05 2.70
C LEU A 257 11.23 12.42 1.85
N ASP A 258 12.11 11.46 1.57
CA ASP A 258 13.42 11.68 0.93
C ASP A 258 14.24 12.78 1.62
N CYS A 259 14.39 12.64 2.93
CA CYS A 259 15.01 13.60 3.86
C CYS A 259 16.29 13.07 4.51
N GLY A 260 16.87 11.99 3.99
CA GLY A 260 18.08 11.35 4.54
C GLY A 260 17.81 10.51 5.78
N SER A 261 18.77 10.50 6.71
CA SER A 261 18.71 9.74 7.96
C SER A 261 18.07 10.53 9.11
N PRO A 262 17.45 9.86 10.10
CA PRO A 262 16.89 10.51 11.29
C PRO A 262 18.02 11.04 12.19
N VAL A 263 17.87 12.29 12.62
CA VAL A 263 18.79 12.99 13.53
C VAL A 263 18.27 12.90 14.96
N SER A 264 16.99 13.16 15.15
CA SER A 264 16.33 13.05 16.45
C SER A 264 14.85 12.74 16.29
N THR A 265 14.26 12.19 17.33
CA THR A 265 12.81 11.97 17.37
C THR A 265 12.28 12.04 18.79
N GLU A 266 11.03 12.46 18.91
CA GLU A 266 10.37 12.62 20.19
C GLU A 266 8.90 12.25 20.08
N LYS A 267 8.38 11.55 21.09
CA LYS A 267 6.96 11.37 21.31
C LYS A 267 6.53 12.34 22.41
N ARG A 268 5.55 13.18 22.10
CA ARG A 268 4.96 14.13 23.06
C ARG A 268 3.47 13.85 23.20
N ASP A 269 2.93 14.13 24.37
CA ASP A 269 1.49 14.12 24.58
C ASP A 269 0.95 15.55 24.54
N GLY A 270 -0.09 15.77 23.73
CA GLY A 270 -0.83 17.01 23.65
C GLY A 270 -1.91 17.11 24.74
N SER A 271 -2.52 18.29 24.84
CA SER A 271 -3.61 18.53 25.80
C SER A 271 -4.95 17.92 25.35
N ASP A 272 -5.22 17.89 24.04
CA ASP A 272 -6.53 17.55 23.50
C ASP A 272 -6.48 16.25 22.69
N GLU A 273 -7.38 15.33 23.03
CA GLU A 273 -7.64 14.16 22.21
C GLU A 273 -8.28 14.56 20.89
N SER A 274 -7.79 13.97 19.80
CA SER A 274 -8.28 14.23 18.46
C SER A 274 -8.18 12.96 17.62
N LYS A 275 -8.82 12.94 16.45
CA LYS A 275 -8.60 11.89 15.47
C LYS A 275 -7.16 11.93 14.97
N VAL A 276 -6.49 10.79 15.01
CA VAL A 276 -5.10 10.60 14.58
C VAL A 276 -5.02 9.40 13.66
N TRP A 277 -3.87 9.25 13.00
CA TRP A 277 -3.46 7.98 12.43
C TRP A 277 -2.57 7.26 13.44
N LEU A 278 -3.05 6.14 13.98
CA LEU A 278 -2.25 5.33 14.87
C LEU A 278 -1.31 4.46 14.04
N VAL A 279 -0.04 4.40 14.44
CA VAL A 279 1.00 3.64 13.76
C VAL A 279 1.62 2.59 14.68
N ILE A 280 1.84 1.40 14.14
CA ILE A 280 2.56 0.32 14.83
C ILE A 280 4.06 0.46 14.55
N THR A 281 4.87 0.66 15.60
CA THR A 281 6.32 0.88 15.48
C THR A 281 7.02 -0.26 14.73
N ASP A 282 6.71 -1.52 15.06
CA ASP A 282 7.33 -2.70 14.43
C ASP A 282 6.98 -2.85 12.94
N CYS A 283 5.85 -2.26 12.51
CA CYS A 283 5.42 -2.28 11.12
C CYS A 283 6.25 -1.30 10.28
N VAL A 284 6.36 -0.03 10.72
CA VAL A 284 7.06 1.00 9.95
C VAL A 284 8.56 0.78 9.82
N LYS A 285 9.17 0.02 10.73
CA LYS A 285 10.57 -0.43 10.59
C LYS A 285 10.80 -1.28 9.33
N LYS A 286 9.75 -1.93 8.83
CA LYS A 286 9.80 -2.88 7.69
C LYS A 286 9.11 -2.36 6.43
N SER A 287 8.29 -1.31 6.55
CA SER A 287 7.37 -0.84 5.51
C SER A 287 7.34 0.69 5.42
N SER A 288 6.48 1.27 4.59
CA SER A 288 6.22 2.71 4.64
C SER A 288 5.38 3.07 5.87
N VAL A 289 5.39 4.34 6.26
CA VAL A 289 4.52 4.85 7.32
C VAL A 289 3.06 4.62 6.95
N ARG A 290 2.67 4.96 5.71
CA ARG A 290 1.30 4.87 5.19
C ARG A 290 0.70 3.48 5.34
N ASP A 291 1.49 2.45 5.05
CA ASP A 291 1.02 1.06 4.99
C ASP A 291 0.62 0.51 6.37
N CYS A 292 1.09 1.16 7.43
CA CYS A 292 0.95 0.76 8.83
C CYS A 292 -0.04 1.62 9.63
N LEU A 293 -0.77 2.53 8.97
CA LEU A 293 -1.69 3.46 9.61
C LEU A 293 -3.10 2.89 9.71
N TYR A 294 -3.79 3.25 10.80
CA TYR A 294 -5.21 2.99 10.98
C TYR A 294 -5.87 4.07 11.84
N ASP A 295 -7.21 4.12 11.81
CA ASP A 295 -8.00 5.18 12.46
C ASP A 295 -7.99 5.01 13.99
N TYR A 296 -7.80 6.10 14.72
CA TYR A 296 -7.79 6.10 16.18
C TYR A 296 -8.00 7.51 16.77
N THR A 297 -8.17 7.57 18.09
CA THR A 297 -8.22 8.83 18.84
C THR A 297 -7.07 8.88 19.84
N SER A 298 -6.26 9.93 19.78
CA SER A 298 -5.17 10.14 20.72
C SER A 298 -4.87 11.64 20.85
N ASN A 299 -4.22 11.99 21.96
CA ASN A 299 -3.59 13.28 22.16
C ASN A 299 -2.08 13.25 21.82
N SER A 300 -1.50 12.08 21.58
CA SER A 300 -0.08 11.92 21.33
C SER A 300 0.31 12.40 19.93
N LEU A 301 1.55 12.90 19.79
CA LEU A 301 2.12 13.32 18.52
C LEU A 301 3.60 12.94 18.45
N LEU A 302 4.05 12.69 17.22
CA LEU A 302 5.43 12.31 16.92
C LEU A 302 6.14 13.48 16.25
N GLN A 303 7.32 13.83 16.75
CA GLN A 303 8.23 14.79 16.13
C GLN A 303 9.46 14.08 15.58
N VAL A 304 9.87 14.45 14.38
CA VAL A 304 11.02 13.88 13.69
C VAL A 304 11.86 15.00 13.08
N ILE A 305 13.18 14.89 13.24
CA ILE A 305 14.16 15.73 12.56
C ILE A 305 15.04 14.80 11.71
N CYS A 306 15.16 15.10 10.43
CA CYS A 306 16.00 14.36 9.50
C CYS A 306 17.19 15.22 9.03
N SER A 307 18.21 14.58 8.45
CA SER A 307 19.49 15.20 8.05
C SER A 307 19.43 16.08 6.78
N ALA A 308 18.24 16.23 6.18
CA ALA A 308 18.00 16.82 4.86
C ALA A 308 18.63 15.98 3.71
N PRO A 309 18.07 16.04 2.48
CA PRO A 309 18.62 15.26 1.38
C PRO A 309 20.04 15.73 1.08
N SER A 310 20.98 14.79 1.03
CA SER A 310 22.32 15.03 0.52
C SER A 310 22.23 15.29 -0.99
N THR A 311 21.80 16.48 -1.38
CA THR A 311 22.25 17.01 -2.67
C THR A 311 23.76 17.10 -2.57
N SER A 312 24.44 16.40 -3.47
CA SER A 312 25.89 16.37 -3.60
C SER A 312 26.49 17.74 -3.32
N ILE A 313 27.17 17.86 -2.18
CA ILE A 313 28.15 18.92 -1.96
C ILE A 313 29.21 18.66 -3.04
N GLN A 314 29.06 19.27 -4.22
CA GLN A 314 30.25 19.59 -5.00
C GLN A 314 31.00 20.58 -4.13
N GLU A 315 32.04 20.09 -3.47
CA GLU A 315 33.07 20.92 -2.87
C GLU A 315 33.46 21.97 -3.91
N VAL A 316 33.07 23.22 -3.66
CA VAL A 316 33.65 24.36 -4.37
C VAL A 316 35.09 24.41 -3.92
N LYS A 317 35.97 23.74 -4.67
CA LYS A 317 37.41 23.76 -4.46
C LYS A 317 37.87 25.23 -4.55
N PRO A 318 38.53 25.80 -3.54
CA PRO A 318 39.02 27.17 -3.63
C PRO A 318 40.04 27.25 -4.76
N TRP A 319 39.86 28.22 -5.65
CA TRP A 319 40.86 28.58 -6.64
C TRP A 319 42.14 29.04 -5.92
N VAL A 320 43.18 28.20 -5.96
CA VAL A 320 44.53 28.62 -5.58
C VAL A 320 45.04 29.53 -6.69
N GLN A 321 45.24 30.81 -6.39
CA GLN A 321 45.92 31.74 -7.28
C GLN A 321 47.38 31.32 -7.45
N ALA A 322 47.81 31.11 -8.69
CA ALA A 322 49.22 30.92 -9.03
C ALA A 322 49.98 32.24 -8.84
N PRO A 323 51.23 32.22 -8.33
CA PRO A 323 52.04 33.42 -8.24
C PRO A 323 52.50 33.87 -9.63
N SER A 324 52.29 35.16 -9.91
CA SER A 324 52.88 35.88 -11.02
C SER A 324 54.40 35.87 -10.90
N GLY A 325 55.07 35.24 -11.87
CA GLY A 325 56.51 35.35 -12.04
C GLY A 325 56.91 36.76 -12.47
N THR A 326 57.99 37.25 -11.88
CA THR A 326 58.87 38.32 -12.39
C THR A 326 60.28 37.80 -12.29
#